data_AF-A0A166BTW8-F1
#
_entry.id   AF-A0A166BTW8-F1
#
_cell.length_a   1.000
_cell.length_b   1.000
_cell.length_c   1.000
_cell.angle_alpha   90.00
_cell.angle_beta   90.00
_cell.angle_gamma   90.00
#
_symmetry.space_group_name_H-M   'P 1'
#
loop_
_entity.id
_entity.type
_entity.pdbx_description
1 polymer ?
#
loop_
_entity_poly.entity_id
_entity_poly.type
_entity_poly.pdbx_seq_one_letter_code
_entity_poly.pdbx_strand_id
1 'polypeptide(L)'
;MATGTKYRPNDPNNFYDPASSTDNAFADMLKAYERGRNDPHISSQVHAIANDPIARQRYEDYMAEEARDAEMRGENMHERMRREKREWAVRDALSMKLKDRGNDALREGDVKKAWFMYSLALEKSSHEPAYSLNRAAASLQLGLYLFAELDATQALQADMHHGPMRTSRFTPKAYFRRAQARRYMGTLNEAEQDILVALRMLPEDAAVIKEQKTICDLQHMDLDDLKTYRKKSYERTSPETFKEIIGYTVEDIDAMLEKMREQEEYEDALDLD
;
A
#
# COMPACT_ATOMS: atom_id res chain seq x y z
N MET A 1 13.30 -22.32 9.04
CA MET A 1 12.24 -21.34 9.36
C MET A 1 12.92 -20.07 9.84
N ALA A 2 12.95 -19.03 9.01
CA ALA A 2 13.49 -17.72 9.36
C ALA A 2 12.38 -16.70 9.11
N THR A 3 11.87 -16.13 10.20
CA THR A 3 10.77 -15.17 10.22
C THR A 3 11.22 -13.83 9.62
N GLY A 4 10.97 -13.65 8.33
CA GLY A 4 10.17 -12.54 7.77
C GLY A 4 10.52 -11.07 8.01
N THR A 5 11.58 -10.70 8.73
CA THR A 5 12.01 -9.29 8.84
C THR A 5 13.20 -9.02 7.91
N LYS A 6 13.04 -8.07 6.98
CA LYS A 6 14.15 -7.59 6.12
C LYS A 6 15.24 -6.91 6.96
N TYR A 7 14.86 -6.33 8.10
CA TYR A 7 15.73 -5.65 9.05
C TYR A 7 15.29 -5.91 10.49
N ARG A 8 16.24 -6.00 11.43
CA ARG A 8 15.96 -6.19 12.86
C ARG A 8 15.93 -4.85 13.60
N PRO A 9 15.25 -4.73 14.77
CA PRO A 9 15.45 -3.58 15.67
C PRO A 9 16.92 -3.48 16.10
N ASN A 10 17.48 -2.27 16.11
CA ASN A 10 18.91 -1.94 16.28
C ASN A 10 19.84 -2.48 15.18
N ASP A 11 19.36 -2.58 13.94
CA ASP A 11 20.18 -3.01 12.82
C ASP A 11 20.85 -1.81 12.13
N PRO A 12 22.19 -1.68 12.16
CA PRO A 12 22.88 -0.55 11.54
C PRO A 12 22.78 -0.53 10.00
N ASN A 13 22.36 -1.64 9.38
CA ASN A 13 22.07 -1.71 7.95
C ASN A 13 20.59 -1.41 7.62
N ASN A 14 19.73 -1.28 8.64
CA ASN A 14 18.36 -0.82 8.47
C ASN A 14 18.36 0.69 8.25
N PHE A 15 18.03 1.09 7.03
CA PHE A 15 18.02 2.48 6.58
C PHE A 15 17.17 3.43 7.45
N TYR A 16 16.27 2.87 8.26
CA TYR A 16 15.27 3.56 9.06
C TYR A 16 15.47 3.40 10.58
N ASP A 17 16.55 2.74 11.02
CA ASP A 17 16.85 2.48 12.43
C ASP A 17 17.74 3.59 13.02
N PRO A 18 17.54 4.01 14.30
CA PRO A 18 18.45 4.93 14.98
C PRO A 18 19.93 4.48 14.95
N ALA A 19 20.19 3.17 14.93
CA ALA A 19 21.52 2.59 14.81
C ALA A 19 22.21 2.86 13.46
N SER A 20 21.48 3.34 12.45
CA SER A 20 22.01 3.69 11.13
C SER A 20 22.43 5.16 11.02
N SER A 21 22.20 5.99 12.05
CA SER A 21 22.69 7.38 12.11
C SER A 21 24.06 7.45 12.76
N THR A 22 24.89 8.38 12.28
CA THR A 22 26.18 8.68 12.90
C THR A 22 26.04 9.89 13.83
N ASP A 23 26.97 10.06 14.77
CA ASP A 23 27.03 11.27 15.62
C ASP A 23 27.33 12.56 14.82
N ASN A 24 27.57 12.46 13.51
CA ASN A 24 27.90 13.58 12.65
C ASN A 24 26.71 14.00 11.78
N ALA A 25 25.91 14.93 12.32
CA ALA A 25 24.68 15.44 11.70
C ALA A 25 24.88 15.99 10.27
N PHE A 26 26.05 16.54 9.97
CA PHE A 26 26.35 17.07 8.62
C PHE A 26 26.56 15.94 7.60
N ALA A 27 27.22 14.86 8.00
CA ALA A 27 27.44 13.70 7.14
C ALA A 27 26.15 12.93 6.86
N ASP A 28 25.27 12.81 7.85
CA ASP A 28 23.95 12.18 7.69
C ASP A 28 23.02 13.03 6.82
N MET A 29 23.05 14.36 6.97
CA MET A 29 22.30 15.30 6.13
C MET A 29 22.78 15.28 4.68
N LEU A 30 24.10 15.28 4.42
CA LEU A 30 24.64 15.16 3.06
C LEU A 30 24.26 13.83 2.41
N LYS A 31 24.35 12.71 3.15
CA LYS A 31 23.94 11.40 2.65
C LYS A 31 22.45 11.34 2.34
N ALA A 32 21.60 11.98 3.15
CA ALA A 32 20.16 12.07 2.88
C ALA A 32 19.86 12.94 1.65
N TYR A 33 20.53 14.10 1.55
CA TYR A 33 20.40 15.04 0.44
C TYR A 33 20.87 14.47 -0.90
N GLU A 34 22.05 13.83 -0.93
CA GLU A 34 22.61 13.19 -2.14
C GLU A 34 21.75 12.01 -2.62
N ARG A 35 21.08 11.31 -1.71
CA ARG A 35 20.14 10.23 -2.05
C ARG A 35 18.83 10.79 -2.59
N GLY A 36 18.25 11.81 -1.93
CA GLY A 36 17.00 12.44 -2.38
C GLY A 36 17.12 13.14 -3.73
N ARG A 37 18.29 13.72 -4.04
CA ARG A 37 18.58 14.36 -5.33
C ARG A 37 18.64 13.38 -6.50
N ASN A 38 19.03 12.13 -6.25
CA ASN A 38 19.17 11.08 -7.27
C ASN A 38 17.98 10.12 -7.30
N ASP A 39 16.97 10.30 -6.44
CA ASP A 39 15.76 9.50 -6.42
C ASP A 39 14.71 10.10 -7.39
N PRO A 40 14.38 9.41 -8.50
CA PRO A 40 13.43 9.91 -9.50
C PRO A 40 12.02 10.14 -8.91
N HIS A 41 11.67 9.44 -7.83
CA HIS A 41 10.37 9.54 -7.20
C HIS A 41 10.28 10.72 -6.24
N ILE A 42 11.33 11.02 -5.46
CA ILE A 42 11.36 12.26 -4.65
C ILE A 42 11.30 13.47 -5.58
N SER A 43 12.02 13.44 -6.70
CA SER A 43 11.90 14.47 -7.72
C SER A 43 10.48 14.55 -8.31
N SER A 44 9.82 13.41 -8.53
CA SER A 44 8.44 13.36 -9.04
C SER A 44 7.40 13.83 -8.02
N GLN A 45 7.56 13.51 -6.73
CA GLN A 45 6.68 13.98 -5.65
C GLN A 45 6.82 15.48 -5.47
N VAL A 46 8.06 15.98 -5.41
CA VAL A 46 8.34 17.43 -5.36
C VAL A 46 7.75 18.13 -6.58
N HIS A 47 7.86 17.52 -7.76
CA HIS A 47 7.24 18.05 -8.98
C HIS A 47 5.70 18.01 -8.93
N ALA A 48 5.09 16.97 -8.35
CA ALA A 48 3.64 16.89 -8.19
C ALA A 48 3.12 17.94 -7.20
N ILE A 49 3.77 18.10 -6.05
CA ILE A 49 3.45 19.12 -5.04
C ILE A 49 3.67 20.53 -5.60
N ALA A 50 4.72 20.76 -6.39
CA ALA A 50 5.01 22.06 -6.96
C ALA A 50 3.98 22.52 -8.00
N ASN A 51 3.36 21.58 -8.72
CA ASN A 51 2.45 21.86 -9.83
C ASN A 51 0.96 21.83 -9.45
N ASP A 52 0.60 21.29 -8.27
CA ASP A 52 -0.76 21.35 -7.73
C ASP A 52 -0.83 22.37 -6.59
N PRO A 53 -1.56 23.49 -6.74
CA PRO A 53 -1.63 24.54 -5.73
C PRO A 53 -2.27 24.07 -4.41
N ILE A 54 -3.18 23.10 -4.44
CA ILE A 54 -3.79 22.54 -3.22
C ILE A 54 -2.78 21.65 -2.50
N ALA A 55 -2.07 20.80 -3.24
CA ALA A 55 -1.02 19.95 -2.68
C ALA A 55 0.13 20.79 -2.10
N ARG A 56 0.49 21.89 -2.76
CA ARG A 56 1.49 22.85 -2.29
C ARG A 56 1.07 23.48 -0.96
N GLN A 57 -0.16 23.97 -0.88
CA GLN A 57 -0.68 24.60 0.33
C GLN A 57 -0.72 23.61 1.51
N ARG A 58 -1.19 22.38 1.28
CA ARG A 58 -1.16 21.31 2.31
C ARG A 58 0.25 21.01 2.79
N TYR A 59 1.22 21.00 1.88
CA TYR A 59 2.62 20.79 2.23
C TYR A 59 3.18 21.97 3.05
N GLU A 60 2.86 23.21 2.67
CA GLU A 60 3.24 24.41 3.43
C GLU A 60 2.62 24.41 4.84
N ASP A 61 1.34 24.03 4.98
CA ASP A 61 0.64 23.90 6.26
C ASP A 61 1.29 22.83 7.16
N TYR A 62 1.58 21.65 6.59
CA TYR A 62 2.30 20.57 7.28
C TYR A 62 3.70 21.03 7.76
N MET A 63 4.47 21.68 6.89
CA MET A 63 5.80 22.18 7.26
C MET A 63 5.73 23.28 8.34
N ALA A 64 4.69 24.12 8.32
CA ALA A 64 4.45 25.14 9.33
C ALA A 64 3.97 24.55 10.66
N GLU A 65 3.22 23.46 10.64
CA GLU A 65 2.86 22.69 11.83
C GLU A 65 4.10 22.01 12.45
N GLU A 66 4.93 21.37 11.63
CA GLU A 66 6.19 20.77 12.10
C GLU A 66 7.17 21.80 12.66
N ALA A 67 7.25 22.99 12.06
CA ALA A 67 8.07 24.08 12.58
C ALA A 67 7.56 24.55 13.96
N ARG A 68 6.23 24.71 14.11
CA ARG A 68 5.61 25.08 15.39
C ARG A 68 5.81 24.01 16.45
N ASP A 69 5.66 22.74 16.10
CA ASP A 69 5.90 21.61 16.98
C ASP A 69 7.36 21.54 17.47
N ALA A 70 8.31 21.71 16.56
CA ALA A 70 9.73 21.76 16.89
C ALA A 70 10.09 22.94 17.82
N GLU A 71 9.48 24.12 17.59
CA GLU A 71 9.62 25.28 18.46
C GLU A 71 9.00 25.04 19.85
N MET A 72 7.81 24.44 19.92
CA MET A 72 7.15 24.13 21.20
C MET A 72 7.93 23.13 22.03
N ARG A 73 8.50 22.10 21.40
CA ARG A 73 9.26 21.04 22.09
C ARG A 73 10.70 21.46 22.43
N GLY A 74 11.18 22.58 21.87
CA GLY A 74 12.56 23.04 22.06
C GLY A 74 13.60 22.06 21.54
N GLU A 75 13.24 21.21 20.58
CA GLU A 75 14.09 20.14 20.05
C GLU A 75 15.09 20.70 19.03
N ASN A 76 16.34 20.25 19.10
CA ASN A 76 17.26 20.49 17.99
C ASN A 76 16.96 19.56 16.80
N MET A 77 17.42 19.91 15.60
CA MET A 77 17.18 19.13 14.37
C MET A 77 17.56 17.64 14.49
N HIS A 78 18.56 17.31 15.31
CA HIS A 78 19.00 15.93 15.51
C HIS A 78 18.07 15.15 16.45
N GLU A 79 17.60 15.76 17.52
CA GLU A 79 16.58 15.19 18.42
C GLU A 79 15.27 14.93 17.69
N ARG A 80 14.84 15.90 16.87
CA ARG A 80 13.65 15.76 16.03
C ARG A 80 13.78 14.58 15.06
N MET A 81 14.88 14.50 14.33
CA MET A 81 15.14 13.38 13.41
C MET A 81 15.15 12.02 14.14
N ARG A 82 15.73 11.94 15.35
CA ARG A 82 15.69 10.70 16.14
C ARG A 82 14.29 10.35 16.62
N ARG A 83 13.44 11.33 16.94
CA ARG A 83 12.05 11.12 17.34
C ARG A 83 11.20 10.65 16.15
N GLU A 84 11.23 11.37 15.03
CA GLU A 84 10.54 11.00 13.79
C GLU A 84 10.89 9.58 13.34
N LYS A 85 12.18 9.21 13.38
CA LYS A 85 12.63 7.84 13.08
C LYS A 85 12.07 6.80 14.05
N ARG A 86 11.98 7.13 15.35
CA ARG A 86 11.39 6.23 16.36
C ARG A 86 9.89 6.06 16.14
N GLU A 87 9.16 7.14 15.91
CA GLU A 87 7.72 7.12 15.59
C GLU A 87 7.45 6.30 14.33
N TRP A 88 8.25 6.49 13.28
CA TRP A 88 8.17 5.69 12.05
C TRP A 88 8.39 4.20 12.35
N ALA A 89 9.42 3.84 13.12
CA ALA A 89 9.69 2.45 13.47
C ALA A 89 8.57 1.82 14.30
N VAL A 90 7.95 2.58 15.21
CA VAL A 90 6.79 2.12 15.99
C VAL A 90 5.58 1.86 15.08
N ARG A 91 5.27 2.80 14.18
CA ARG A 91 4.19 2.64 13.19
C ARG A 91 4.42 1.44 12.27
N ASP A 92 5.65 1.24 11.83
CA ASP A 92 6.00 0.13 10.95
C ASP A 92 5.89 -1.22 11.68
N ALA A 93 6.38 -1.30 12.92
CA ALA A 93 6.23 -2.49 13.74
C ALA A 93 4.75 -2.83 14.01
N LEU A 94 3.90 -1.82 14.20
CA LEU A 94 2.46 -2.01 14.33
C LEU A 94 1.84 -2.54 13.03
N SER A 95 2.18 -1.94 11.89
CA SER A 95 1.73 -2.40 10.57
C SER A 95 2.11 -3.86 10.30
N MET A 96 3.34 -4.25 10.66
CA MET A 96 3.79 -5.63 10.54
C MET A 96 2.94 -6.59 11.38
N LYS A 97 2.64 -6.25 12.64
CA LYS A 97 1.77 -7.06 13.51
C LYS A 97 0.35 -7.18 12.94
N LEU A 98 -0.21 -6.10 12.41
CA LEU A 98 -1.53 -6.08 11.78
C LEU A 98 -1.56 -6.97 10.53
N LYS A 99 -0.53 -6.89 9.68
CA LYS A 99 -0.36 -7.80 8.53
C LYS A 99 -0.32 -9.26 8.99
N ASP A 100 0.43 -9.58 10.05
CA ASP A 100 0.52 -10.96 10.52
C ASP A 100 -0.82 -11.47 11.08
N ARG A 101 -1.58 -10.62 11.79
CA ARG A 101 -2.97 -10.92 12.18
C ARG A 101 -3.89 -11.14 10.97
N GLY A 102 -3.71 -10.38 9.90
CA GLY A 102 -4.41 -10.60 8.63
C GLY A 102 -4.08 -11.96 8.00
N ASN A 103 -2.80 -12.37 8.07
CA ASN A 103 -2.36 -13.69 7.60
C ASN A 103 -2.95 -14.82 8.46
N ASP A 104 -3.07 -14.61 9.77
CA ASP A 104 -3.74 -15.54 10.69
C ASP A 104 -5.22 -15.69 10.33
N ALA A 105 -5.93 -14.58 10.13
CA ALA A 105 -7.34 -14.58 9.73
C ALA A 105 -7.57 -15.29 8.38
N LEU A 106 -6.68 -15.11 7.39
CA LEU A 106 -6.75 -15.87 6.13
C LEU A 106 -6.58 -17.38 6.35
N ARG A 107 -5.71 -17.79 7.28
CA ARG A 107 -5.52 -19.21 7.62
C ARG A 107 -6.72 -19.79 8.35
N GLU A 108 -7.44 -18.98 9.12
CA GLU A 108 -8.72 -19.33 9.76
C GLU A 108 -9.90 -19.34 8.77
N GLY A 109 -9.72 -18.81 7.55
CA GLY A 109 -10.75 -18.69 6.53
C GLY A 109 -11.61 -17.43 6.64
N ASP A 110 -11.32 -16.53 7.58
CA ASP A 110 -12.01 -15.25 7.73
C ASP A 110 -11.35 -14.18 6.85
N VAL A 111 -11.75 -14.19 5.58
CA VAL A 111 -11.22 -13.27 4.57
C VAL A 111 -11.63 -11.82 4.84
N LYS A 112 -12.82 -11.58 5.43
CA LYS A 112 -13.29 -10.21 5.74
C LYS A 112 -12.42 -9.60 6.83
N LYS A 113 -12.19 -10.32 7.92
CA LYS A 113 -11.30 -9.89 9.00
C LYS A 113 -9.88 -9.69 8.48
N ALA A 114 -9.40 -10.56 7.61
CA ALA A 114 -8.09 -10.37 6.99
C ALA A 114 -8.01 -9.06 6.19
N TRP A 115 -9.01 -8.78 5.36
CA TRP A 115 -9.08 -7.53 4.59
C TRP A 115 -9.05 -6.30 5.50
N PHE A 116 -9.82 -6.29 6.59
CA PHE A 116 -9.79 -5.21 7.58
C PHE A 116 -8.41 -5.05 8.24
N MET A 117 -7.78 -6.14 8.68
CA MET A 117 -6.45 -6.10 9.30
C MET A 117 -5.38 -5.57 8.34
N TYR A 118 -5.45 -5.93 7.05
CA TYR A 118 -4.53 -5.37 6.05
C TYR A 118 -4.81 -3.89 5.75
N SER A 119 -6.07 -3.46 5.75
CA SER A 119 -6.42 -2.04 5.61
C SER A 119 -5.83 -1.21 6.74
N LEU A 120 -5.94 -1.67 7.99
CA LEU A 120 -5.32 -1.02 9.15
C LEU A 120 -3.78 -1.02 9.04
N ALA A 121 -3.19 -2.11 8.54
CA ALA A 121 -1.74 -2.16 8.32
C ALA A 121 -1.28 -1.08 7.33
N LEU A 122 -2.01 -0.91 6.22
CA LEU A 122 -1.72 0.09 5.18
C LEU A 122 -1.87 1.52 5.68
N GLU A 123 -2.85 1.78 6.54
CA GLU A 123 -3.04 3.08 7.18
C GLU A 123 -1.83 3.46 8.06
N LYS A 124 -1.33 2.51 8.86
CA LYS A 124 -0.21 2.79 9.76
C LYS A 124 1.13 2.87 9.00
N SER A 125 1.38 2.01 8.02
CA SER A 125 2.56 2.03 7.14
C SER A 125 2.25 1.38 5.78
N SER A 126 2.52 2.09 4.68
CA SER A 126 2.25 1.61 3.30
C SER A 126 3.52 1.43 2.46
N HIS A 127 4.69 1.45 3.10
CA HIS A 127 5.97 1.50 2.39
C HIS A 127 6.38 0.16 1.72
N GLU A 128 5.91 -0.99 2.23
CA GLU A 128 6.22 -2.29 1.64
C GLU A 128 5.10 -2.76 0.69
N PRO A 129 5.43 -3.14 -0.58
CA PRO A 129 4.43 -3.66 -1.53
C PRO A 129 3.64 -4.87 -1.02
N ALA A 130 4.21 -5.62 -0.06
CA ALA A 130 3.57 -6.78 0.56
C ALA A 130 2.23 -6.44 1.24
N TYR A 131 2.10 -5.26 1.84
CA TYR A 131 0.88 -4.86 2.54
C TYR A 131 -0.29 -4.70 1.56
N SER A 132 -0.11 -3.90 0.50
CA SER A 132 -1.12 -3.72 -0.54
C SER A 132 -1.39 -5.04 -1.25
N LEU A 133 -0.36 -5.84 -1.53
CA LEU A 133 -0.54 -7.13 -2.17
C LEU A 133 -1.40 -8.09 -1.35
N ASN A 134 -1.17 -8.20 -0.05
CA ASN A 134 -1.95 -9.08 0.80
C ASN A 134 -3.42 -8.64 0.86
N ARG A 135 -3.68 -7.33 0.94
CA ARG A 135 -5.03 -6.79 0.81
C ARG A 135 -5.65 -7.10 -0.55
N ALA A 136 -4.92 -6.93 -1.65
CA ALA A 136 -5.39 -7.28 -2.99
C ALA A 136 -5.82 -8.76 -3.09
N ALA A 137 -5.09 -9.66 -2.44
CA ALA A 137 -5.42 -11.08 -2.41
C ALA A 137 -6.74 -11.34 -1.66
N ALA A 138 -6.95 -10.70 -0.52
CA ALA A 138 -8.20 -10.78 0.24
C ALA A 138 -9.36 -10.15 -0.55
N SER A 139 -9.13 -8.99 -1.17
CA SER A 139 -10.10 -8.30 -2.02
C SER A 139 -10.56 -9.19 -3.19
N LEU A 140 -9.65 -9.91 -3.85
CA LEU A 140 -9.99 -10.87 -4.91
C LEU A 140 -10.86 -12.02 -4.40
N GLN A 141 -10.57 -12.55 -3.21
CA GLN A 141 -11.37 -13.61 -2.60
C GLN A 141 -12.77 -13.14 -2.18
N LEU A 142 -12.89 -11.88 -1.77
CA LEU A 142 -14.17 -11.26 -1.39
C LEU A 142 -14.98 -10.80 -2.61
N GLY A 143 -14.40 -10.75 -3.81
CA GLY A 143 -15.04 -10.20 -5.00
C GLY A 143 -14.96 -8.67 -5.11
N LEU A 144 -14.11 -8.04 -4.30
CA LEU A 144 -13.86 -6.59 -4.30
C LEU A 144 -12.83 -6.21 -5.36
N TYR A 145 -13.18 -6.38 -6.64
CA TYR A 145 -12.24 -6.29 -7.75
C TYR A 145 -11.63 -4.89 -7.93
N LEU A 146 -12.41 -3.83 -7.70
CA LEU A 146 -11.92 -2.45 -7.74
C LEU A 146 -10.79 -2.20 -6.74
N PHE A 147 -10.99 -2.62 -5.49
CA PHE A 147 -9.98 -2.52 -4.45
C PHE A 147 -8.75 -3.38 -4.78
N ALA A 148 -8.95 -4.57 -5.34
CA ALA A 148 -7.84 -5.43 -5.75
C ALA A 148 -6.97 -4.81 -6.86
N GLU A 149 -7.57 -4.15 -7.87
CA GLU A 149 -6.82 -3.44 -8.91
C GLU A 149 -6.02 -2.26 -8.33
N LEU A 150 -6.66 -1.47 -7.46
CA LEU A 150 -6.05 -0.29 -6.85
C LEU A 150 -4.86 -0.71 -5.98
N ASP A 151 -5.04 -1.72 -5.14
CA ASP A 151 -3.99 -2.27 -4.28
C ASP A 151 -2.83 -2.86 -5.07
N ALA A 152 -3.12 -3.60 -6.15
CA ALA A 152 -2.07 -4.16 -7.01
C ALA A 152 -1.29 -3.06 -7.74
N THR A 153 -1.97 -1.99 -8.16
CA THR A 153 -1.33 -0.82 -8.78
C THR A 153 -0.45 -0.06 -7.78
N GLN A 154 -0.93 0.14 -6.55
CA GLN A 154 -0.13 0.73 -5.48
C GLN A 154 1.10 -0.11 -5.18
N ALA A 155 0.97 -1.45 -5.13
CA ALA A 155 2.10 -2.34 -4.94
C ALA A 155 3.16 -2.21 -6.07
N LEU A 156 2.72 -2.08 -7.32
CA LEU A 156 3.63 -1.87 -8.46
C LEU A 156 4.37 -0.52 -8.35
N GLN A 157 3.65 0.54 -7.96
CA GLN A 157 4.26 1.85 -7.74
C GLN A 157 5.28 1.82 -6.60
N ALA A 158 4.91 1.18 -5.48
CA ALA A 158 5.78 1.02 -4.32
C ALA A 158 7.07 0.25 -4.68
N ASP A 159 6.97 -0.74 -5.55
CA ASP A 159 8.08 -1.58 -5.96
C ASP A 159 9.09 -0.84 -6.85
N MET A 160 8.61 0.11 -7.67
CA MET A 160 9.45 0.98 -8.51
C MET A 160 10.36 1.90 -7.68
N HIS A 161 10.07 2.13 -6.39
CA HIS A 161 10.94 2.89 -5.48
C HIS A 161 12.24 2.17 -5.13
N HIS A 162 12.35 0.86 -5.38
CA HIS A 162 13.57 0.10 -5.09
C HIS A 162 14.61 0.15 -6.23
N GLY A 163 14.38 0.98 -7.25
CA GLY A 163 15.31 1.30 -8.33
C GLY A 163 14.94 0.61 -9.67
N PRO A 164 15.32 1.22 -10.82
CA PRO A 164 14.89 0.80 -12.16
C PRO A 164 15.37 -0.60 -12.58
N MET A 165 16.30 -1.20 -11.84
CA MET A 165 16.86 -2.54 -12.09
C MET A 165 16.41 -3.61 -11.08
N ARG A 166 15.50 -3.29 -10.14
CA ARG A 166 14.95 -4.26 -9.20
C ARG A 166 13.49 -4.55 -9.51
N THR A 167 13.25 -5.54 -10.39
CA THR A 167 12.00 -6.29 -10.36
C THR A 167 11.99 -7.05 -9.04
N SER A 168 11.20 -6.62 -8.07
CA SER A 168 11.14 -7.31 -6.79
C SER A 168 10.37 -8.62 -6.91
N ARG A 169 10.46 -9.44 -5.86
CA ARG A 169 9.66 -10.67 -5.71
C ARG A 169 8.14 -10.42 -5.72
N PHE A 170 7.72 -9.15 -5.66
CA PHE A 170 6.33 -8.71 -5.60
C PHE A 170 5.74 -8.34 -6.96
N THR A 171 6.54 -7.83 -7.89
CA THR A 171 6.08 -7.33 -9.19
C THR A 171 5.24 -8.36 -9.97
N PRO A 172 5.69 -9.63 -10.11
CA PRO A 172 4.90 -10.64 -10.85
C PRO A 172 3.54 -10.92 -10.20
N LYS A 173 3.50 -10.94 -8.86
CA LYS A 173 2.26 -11.18 -8.10
C LYS A 173 1.30 -10.00 -8.22
N ALA A 174 1.81 -8.78 -8.29
CA ALA A 174 1.00 -7.58 -8.49
C ALA A 174 0.35 -7.56 -9.86
N TYR A 175 1.13 -7.79 -10.94
CA TYR A 175 0.58 -7.93 -12.28
C TYR A 175 -0.46 -9.05 -12.37
N PHE A 176 -0.16 -10.22 -11.80
CA PHE A 176 -1.09 -11.35 -11.78
C PHE A 176 -2.42 -11.01 -11.09
N ARG A 177 -2.37 -10.38 -9.91
CA ARG A 177 -3.59 -10.00 -9.16
C ARG A 177 -4.37 -8.89 -9.85
N ARG A 178 -3.68 -7.93 -10.47
CA ARG A 178 -4.32 -6.87 -11.25
C ARG A 178 -5.00 -7.43 -12.50
N ALA A 179 -4.36 -8.38 -13.18
CA ALA A 179 -4.97 -9.09 -14.31
C ALA A 179 -6.25 -9.83 -13.90
N GLN A 180 -6.23 -10.53 -12.76
CA GLN A 180 -7.42 -11.18 -12.22
C GLN A 180 -8.55 -10.18 -11.94
N ALA A 181 -8.26 -9.08 -11.26
CA ALA A 181 -9.24 -8.03 -10.98
C ALA A 181 -9.86 -7.48 -12.26
N ARG A 182 -9.02 -7.09 -13.23
CA ARG A 182 -9.43 -6.56 -14.54
C ARG A 182 -10.26 -7.55 -15.34
N ARG A 183 -9.90 -8.85 -15.30
CA ARG A 183 -10.71 -9.91 -15.89
C ARG A 183 -12.11 -9.91 -15.30
N TYR A 184 -12.25 -9.90 -13.97
CA TYR A 184 -13.56 -9.90 -13.31
C TYR A 184 -14.38 -8.63 -13.57
N MET A 185 -13.71 -7.49 -13.79
CA MET A 185 -14.34 -6.22 -14.18
C MET A 185 -14.67 -6.11 -15.68
N GLY A 186 -14.19 -7.04 -16.49
CA GLY A 186 -14.46 -7.08 -17.93
C GLY A 186 -13.55 -6.20 -18.79
N THR A 187 -12.50 -5.61 -18.21
CA THR A 187 -11.44 -4.90 -18.94
C THR A 187 -10.40 -5.90 -19.48
N LEU A 188 -10.85 -6.80 -20.35
CA LEU A 188 -10.06 -7.96 -20.81
C LEU A 188 -8.74 -7.59 -21.50
N ASN A 189 -8.71 -6.50 -22.27
CA ASN A 189 -7.49 -6.06 -22.96
C ASN A 189 -6.38 -5.64 -21.98
N GLU A 190 -6.76 -4.97 -20.89
CA GLU A 190 -5.82 -4.53 -19.86
C GLU A 190 -5.38 -5.73 -19.00
N ALA A 191 -6.29 -6.67 -18.75
CA ALA A 191 -5.98 -7.93 -18.09
C ALA A 191 -4.96 -8.76 -18.89
N GLU A 192 -5.10 -8.78 -20.22
CA GLU A 192 -4.17 -9.45 -21.12
C GLU A 192 -2.76 -8.80 -21.06
N GLN A 193 -2.68 -7.47 -21.09
CA GLN A 193 -1.40 -6.78 -20.97
C GLN A 193 -0.69 -7.14 -19.65
N ASP A 194 -1.41 -7.14 -18.54
CA ASP A 194 -0.86 -7.48 -17.23
C ASP A 194 -0.42 -8.95 -17.16
N ILE A 195 -1.21 -9.89 -17.68
CA ILE A 195 -0.85 -11.31 -17.64
C ILE A 195 0.35 -11.63 -18.53
N LEU A 196 0.49 -10.96 -19.68
CA LEU A 196 1.66 -11.09 -20.55
C LEU A 196 2.94 -10.61 -19.85
N VAL A 197 2.87 -9.52 -19.09
CA VAL A 197 3.99 -9.06 -18.27
C VAL A 197 4.31 -10.07 -17.17
N ALA A 198 3.30 -10.60 -16.48
CA ALA A 198 3.48 -11.63 -15.46
C ALA A 198 4.14 -12.90 -16.03
N LEU A 199 3.73 -13.37 -17.22
CA LEU A 199 4.30 -14.54 -17.89
C LEU A 199 5.75 -14.36 -18.32
N ARG A 200 6.15 -13.15 -18.73
CA ARG A 200 7.57 -12.86 -19.02
C ARG A 200 8.46 -13.05 -17.79
N MET A 201 7.91 -12.79 -16.59
CA MET A 201 8.64 -12.94 -15.33
C MET A 201 8.52 -14.35 -14.75
N LEU A 202 7.36 -15.00 -14.93
CA LEU A 202 7.02 -16.32 -14.40
C LEU A 202 6.44 -17.22 -15.51
N PRO A 203 7.26 -17.68 -16.47
CA PRO A 203 6.78 -18.40 -17.66
C PRO A 203 6.24 -19.80 -17.37
N GLU A 204 6.64 -20.43 -16.27
CA GLU A 204 6.26 -21.81 -15.90
C GLU A 204 5.19 -21.86 -14.80
N ASP A 205 4.71 -20.71 -14.33
CA ASP A 205 3.72 -20.67 -13.25
C ASP A 205 2.34 -21.12 -13.77
N ALA A 206 1.89 -22.27 -13.29
CA ALA A 206 0.63 -22.89 -13.71
C ALA A 206 -0.59 -22.00 -13.45
N ALA A 207 -0.57 -21.15 -12.40
CA ALA A 207 -1.68 -20.25 -12.10
C ALA A 207 -1.73 -19.10 -13.12
N VAL A 208 -0.57 -18.54 -13.49
CA VAL A 208 -0.47 -17.48 -14.50
C VAL A 208 -0.87 -17.99 -15.89
N ILE A 209 -0.42 -19.18 -16.27
CA ILE A 209 -0.80 -19.82 -17.54
C ILE A 209 -2.30 -20.11 -17.59
N LYS A 210 -2.88 -20.61 -16.50
CA LYS A 210 -4.33 -20.87 -16.41
C LYS A 210 -5.14 -19.59 -16.55
N GLU A 211 -4.69 -18.51 -15.92
CA GLU A 211 -5.35 -17.21 -16.00
C GLU A 211 -5.27 -16.64 -17.41
N GLN A 212 -4.12 -16.74 -18.09
CA GLN A 212 -3.98 -16.34 -19.49
C GLN A 212 -4.97 -17.07 -20.40
N LYS A 213 -5.09 -18.40 -20.26
CA LYS A 213 -6.06 -19.19 -21.02
C LYS A 213 -7.49 -18.70 -20.78
N THR A 214 -7.83 -18.44 -19.52
CA THR A 214 -9.15 -17.93 -19.15
C THR A 214 -9.44 -16.57 -19.79
N ILE A 215 -8.47 -15.65 -19.81
CA ILE A 215 -8.62 -14.34 -20.47
C ILE A 215 -8.79 -14.52 -21.99
N CYS A 216 -7.98 -15.37 -22.61
CA CYS A 216 -8.05 -15.67 -24.03
C CYS A 216 -9.43 -16.25 -24.40
N ASP A 217 -9.91 -17.24 -23.66
CA ASP A 217 -11.23 -17.86 -23.89
C ASP A 217 -12.35 -16.81 -23.79
N LEU A 218 -12.28 -15.89 -22.82
CA LEU A 218 -13.24 -14.79 -22.68
C LEU A 218 -13.20 -13.78 -23.83
N GLN A 219 -12.02 -13.52 -24.41
CA GLN A 219 -11.88 -12.61 -25.55
C GLN A 219 -12.44 -13.20 -26.86
N HIS A 220 -12.47 -14.53 -26.98
CA HIS A 220 -12.99 -15.24 -28.15
C HIS A 220 -14.47 -15.64 -28.01
N MET A 221 -15.16 -15.22 -26.94
CA MET A 221 -16.60 -15.42 -26.78
C MET A 221 -17.41 -14.62 -27.81
N ASP A 222 -18.61 -15.12 -28.12
CA ASP A 222 -19.56 -14.40 -28.96
C ASP A 222 -19.96 -13.05 -28.33
N LEU A 223 -20.31 -12.09 -29.19
CA LEU A 223 -20.60 -10.71 -28.76
C LEU A 223 -21.73 -10.64 -27.71
N ASP A 224 -22.73 -11.51 -27.80
CA ASP A 224 -23.86 -11.51 -26.86
C ASP A 224 -23.49 -12.13 -25.50
N ASP A 225 -22.62 -13.13 -25.50
CA ASP A 225 -22.03 -13.68 -24.27
C ASP A 225 -21.11 -12.65 -23.60
N LEU A 226 -20.31 -11.92 -24.39
CA LEU A 226 -19.44 -10.87 -23.88
C LEU A 226 -20.22 -9.69 -23.28
N LYS A 227 -21.34 -9.29 -23.89
CA LYS A 227 -22.26 -8.30 -23.29
C LYS A 227 -22.81 -8.79 -21.96
N THR A 228 -23.23 -10.05 -21.90
CA THR A 228 -23.75 -10.67 -20.68
C THR A 228 -22.67 -10.72 -19.60
N TYR A 229 -21.44 -11.06 -19.97
CA TYR A 229 -20.28 -11.05 -19.07
C TYR A 229 -20.03 -9.65 -18.49
N ARG A 230 -19.94 -8.63 -19.36
CA ARG A 230 -19.72 -7.24 -18.92
C ARG A 230 -20.82 -6.73 -18.02
N LYS A 231 -22.09 -7.05 -18.31
CA LYS A 231 -23.21 -6.68 -17.44
C LYS A 231 -23.02 -7.24 -16.02
N LYS A 232 -22.68 -8.53 -15.90
CA LYS A 232 -22.36 -9.16 -14.62
C LYS A 232 -21.14 -8.53 -13.94
N SER A 233 -20.15 -8.10 -14.72
CA SER A 233 -18.98 -7.38 -14.19
C SER A 233 -19.37 -6.05 -13.54
N TYR A 234 -20.25 -5.26 -14.18
CA TYR A 234 -20.76 -4.01 -13.58
C TYR A 234 -21.53 -4.26 -12.29
N GLU A 235 -22.39 -5.28 -12.27
CA GLU A 235 -23.14 -5.68 -11.08
C GLU A 235 -22.18 -6.00 -9.93
N ARG A 236 -21.09 -6.75 -10.18
CA ARG A 236 -20.07 -7.09 -9.17
C ARG A 236 -19.31 -5.89 -8.61
N THR A 237 -19.18 -4.82 -9.37
CA THR A 237 -18.47 -3.59 -8.96
C THR A 237 -19.40 -2.55 -8.34
N SER A 238 -20.69 -2.86 -8.19
CA SER A 238 -21.66 -1.91 -7.66
C SER A 238 -21.44 -1.63 -6.16
N PRO A 239 -21.70 -0.40 -5.67
CA PRO A 239 -21.66 -0.06 -4.25
C PRO A 239 -22.58 -0.95 -3.40
N GLU A 240 -23.69 -1.41 -3.97
CA GLU A 240 -24.63 -2.33 -3.34
C GLU A 240 -23.96 -3.67 -3.05
N THR A 241 -23.24 -4.23 -4.03
CA THR A 241 -22.45 -5.46 -3.84
C THR A 241 -21.35 -5.27 -2.79
N PHE A 242 -20.70 -4.10 -2.72
CA PHE A 242 -19.76 -3.80 -1.63
C PHE A 242 -20.43 -3.88 -0.26
N LYS A 243 -21.60 -3.24 -0.11
CA LYS A 243 -22.39 -3.27 1.13
C LYS A 243 -22.83 -4.69 1.49
N GLU A 244 -23.23 -5.50 0.53
CA GLU A 244 -23.59 -6.91 0.75
C GLU A 244 -22.39 -7.75 1.21
N ILE A 245 -21.22 -7.51 0.63
CA ILE A 245 -20.00 -8.24 0.97
C ILE A 245 -19.45 -7.82 2.34
N ILE A 246 -19.31 -6.52 2.59
CA ILE A 246 -18.65 -6.00 3.79
C ILE A 246 -19.63 -5.81 4.95
N GLY A 247 -20.90 -5.54 4.67
CA GLY A 247 -21.93 -5.25 5.67
C GLY A 247 -21.98 -3.78 6.09
N TYR A 248 -21.08 -2.94 5.57
CA TYR A 248 -20.97 -1.50 5.86
C TYR A 248 -20.90 -0.73 4.54
N THR A 249 -21.39 0.50 4.53
CA THR A 249 -21.10 1.42 3.42
C THR A 249 -19.74 2.09 3.61
N VAL A 250 -19.24 2.75 2.57
CA VAL A 250 -18.00 3.52 2.68
C VAL A 250 -18.17 4.67 3.68
N GLU A 251 -19.33 5.32 3.67
CA GLU A 251 -19.66 6.41 4.60
C GLU A 251 -19.74 5.91 6.05
N ASP A 252 -20.27 4.70 6.28
CA ASP A 252 -20.28 4.08 7.61
C ASP A 252 -18.86 3.87 8.13
N ILE A 253 -17.95 3.40 7.27
CA ILE A 253 -16.54 3.18 7.61
C ILE A 253 -15.84 4.51 7.87
N ASP A 254 -16.03 5.52 7.02
CA ASP A 254 -15.42 6.84 7.19
C ASP A 254 -15.89 7.50 8.50
N ALA A 255 -17.19 7.41 8.82
CA ALA A 255 -17.73 7.93 10.08
C ALA A 255 -17.21 7.17 11.31
N MET A 256 -16.95 5.87 11.20
CA MET A 256 -16.32 5.10 12.28
C MET A 256 -14.86 5.51 12.47
N LEU A 257 -14.11 5.67 11.39
CA LEU A 257 -12.72 6.09 11.45
C LEU A 257 -12.57 7.50 12.02
N GLU A 258 -13.48 8.42 11.69
CA GLU A 258 -13.46 9.77 12.24
C GLU A 258 -13.68 9.77 13.76
N LYS A 259 -14.64 9.00 14.25
CA LYS A 259 -14.85 8.82 15.70
C LYS A 259 -13.65 8.20 16.40
N MET A 260 -12.96 7.27 15.74
CA MET A 260 -11.74 6.68 16.29
C MET A 260 -10.60 7.70 16.36
N ARG A 261 -10.46 8.58 15.36
CA ARG A 261 -9.50 9.70 15.40
C ARG A 261 -9.81 10.68 16.53
N GLU A 262 -11.08 11.08 16.67
CA GLU A 262 -11.52 11.95 17.76
C GLU A 262 -11.27 11.32 19.15
N GLN A 263 -11.38 10.00 19.25
CA GLN A 263 -11.03 9.26 20.49
C GLN A 263 -9.53 9.18 20.74
N GLU A 264 -8.70 8.90 19.73
CA GLU A 264 -7.23 8.93 19.87
C GLU A 264 -6.77 10.34 20.30
N GLU A 265 -7.30 11.40 19.69
CA GLU A 265 -6.99 12.80 20.09
C GLU A 265 -7.44 13.13 21.52
N TYR A 266 -8.57 12.59 21.97
CA TYR A 266 -9.06 12.76 23.33
C TYR A 266 -8.21 12.00 24.37
N GLU A 267 -7.75 10.79 24.04
CA GLU A 267 -6.88 10.00 24.91
C GLU A 267 -5.48 10.62 25.00
N ASP A 268 -4.91 11.08 23.88
CA ASP A 268 -3.63 11.79 23.87
C ASP A 268 -3.69 13.12 24.66
N ALA A 269 -4.84 13.79 24.67
CA ALA A 269 -5.06 14.99 25.47
C ALA A 269 -5.16 14.70 26.98
N LEU A 270 -5.56 13.49 27.37
CA LEU A 270 -5.65 13.06 28.78
C LEU A 270 -4.31 12.58 29.34
N ASP A 271 -3.41 12.06 28.50
CA ASP A 271 -2.06 11.62 28.89
C ASP A 271 -1.04 12.78 29.01
N LEU A 272 -1.48 14.02 28.73
CA LEU A 272 -0.69 15.25 28.87
C LEU A 272 -0.91 16.02 30.19
N ASP A 273 -1.79 15.53 31.07
CA ASP A 273 -2.04 16.04 32.45
C ASP A 273 -1.39 15.14 33.53
#